data_AF-T0RBP6-F1
#
_entry.id   AF-T0RBP6-F1
#
_cell.length_a   1.000
_cell.length_b   1.000
_cell.length_c   1.000
_cell.angle_alpha   90.00
_cell.angle_beta   90.00
_cell.angle_gamma   90.00
#
_symmetry.space_group_name_H-M   'P 1'
#
loop_
_entity.id
_entity.type
_entity.pdbx_description
1 polymer ?
#
loop_
_entity_poly.entity_id
_entity_poly.type
_entity_poly.pdbx_seq_one_letter_code
_entity_poly.pdbx_strand_id
1 'polypeptide(L)'
;MSLSMITKDRRFWPLFWTQFLGAANDNFFKNALVMMITYNSVHLMGMNSAALVALAGGIFILPYVTFSATAGQIADHYDKAQVIRVTKITELVIMLIAAVGFFLSSYGLLLVVLFLMGAQSSFFSPVKFGMLPEILNEDELTLGNAYIGGGTFLAILIGTILGGLSASLPGANIITSIGVVVVAALGIWSAWYQRDLGDNHDGVKIDYTFVKPTFEIIKRSFQEKKTLKAIIGISWFWLFGAALLSILPALCKELFQGSETVGTMFMSTFTIGMGLGSIVCNKLSGKRVEVGMVPLAAVGMSLFLLDLFWVCTNWNYHTLELLSIPDFFKLDGSVRAIFDLTMVTIFGGMFIIPQQAYMQRNSDPEYLARTIAANNIWNSVGMVVAAVTLMVLHSFKISLPHIVGLIALANLLFAYVLYRFYTEEMWRFIAMGLTKLMYNLKVEGENIIPTKGPVIIASNHVTFVDWLFIMAISPRPLRWVIDHIYYNIPGLKILFKHAKLIPVATKKENPEILEKSFKTMFEALDNGEILGLFPEGFLTRDGKLRKFQPGIKKIVDQTQAEVIPIVISGAWGSFFSHEGPGVFKGLNIFRRRTITLKILPKMPADNFCFKDLEGQIAKNYCDFPRTIEDGADFAK
;
A
#
# COMPACT_ATOMS: atom_id res chain seq x y z
N MET A 1 13.51 -5.06 -9.18
CA MET A 1 12.71 -4.02 -9.87
C MET A 1 13.51 -3.63 -11.10
N SER A 2 12.95 -3.74 -12.32
CA SER A 2 13.72 -3.39 -13.53
C SER A 2 13.76 -1.88 -13.69
N LEU A 3 14.96 -1.28 -13.70
CA LEU A 3 15.15 0.15 -13.95
C LEU A 3 14.62 0.60 -15.32
N SER A 4 14.29 -0.34 -16.22
CA SER A 4 13.70 -0.05 -17.53
C SER A 4 12.39 0.75 -17.44
N MET A 5 11.58 0.57 -16.40
CA MET A 5 10.31 1.28 -16.27
C MET A 5 10.51 2.79 -16.08
N ILE A 6 11.53 3.19 -15.32
CA ILE A 6 11.84 4.60 -15.03
C ILE A 6 12.85 5.23 -16.01
N THR A 7 13.35 4.46 -16.99
CA THR A 7 14.35 4.95 -17.97
C THR A 7 13.94 4.77 -19.42
N LYS A 8 13.14 3.74 -19.74
CA LYS A 8 12.83 3.33 -21.12
C LYS A 8 11.33 3.28 -21.41
N ASP A 9 10.49 2.95 -20.43
CA ASP A 9 9.04 2.88 -20.65
C ASP A 9 8.44 4.28 -20.82
N ARG A 10 8.16 4.66 -22.07
CA ARG A 10 7.63 5.98 -22.45
C ARG A 10 6.26 6.30 -21.82
N ARG A 11 5.54 5.30 -21.32
CA ARG A 11 4.29 5.51 -20.58
C ARG A 11 4.56 6.08 -19.19
N PHE A 12 5.65 5.65 -18.54
CA PHE A 12 5.87 5.87 -17.10
C PHE A 12 7.06 6.77 -16.75
N TRP A 13 8.18 6.67 -17.47
CA TRP A 13 9.39 7.43 -17.13
C TRP A 13 9.16 8.95 -17.05
N PRO A 14 8.38 9.60 -17.94
CA PRO A 14 8.20 11.05 -17.88
C PRO A 14 7.46 11.46 -16.60
N LEU A 15 6.45 10.68 -16.20
CA LEU A 15 5.69 10.90 -14.97
C LEU A 15 6.58 10.72 -13.73
N PHE A 16 7.38 9.65 -13.70
CA PHE A 16 8.30 9.38 -12.59
C PHE A 16 9.29 10.53 -12.37
N TRP A 17 9.99 10.97 -13.42
CA TRP A 17 10.99 12.02 -13.30
C TRP A 17 10.38 13.40 -13.03
N THR A 18 9.20 13.68 -13.58
CA THR A 18 8.47 14.91 -13.29
C THR A 18 8.11 15.00 -11.80
N GLN A 19 7.59 13.91 -11.22
CA GLN A 19 7.30 13.82 -9.79
C GLN A 19 8.59 13.85 -8.94
N PHE A 20 9.63 13.14 -9.34
CA PHE A 20 10.90 13.10 -8.61
C PHE A 20 11.54 14.49 -8.53
N LEU A 21 11.63 15.19 -9.66
CA LEU A 21 12.22 16.53 -9.72
C LEU A 21 11.35 17.55 -9.00
N GLY A 22 10.02 17.48 -9.13
CA GLY A 22 9.10 18.34 -8.37
C GLY A 22 9.25 18.15 -6.86
N ALA A 23 9.20 16.91 -6.37
CA ALA A 23 9.36 16.63 -4.95
C ALA A 23 10.75 17.03 -4.42
N ALA A 24 11.81 16.85 -5.22
CA ALA A 24 13.15 17.27 -4.86
C ALA A 24 13.23 18.80 -4.75
N ASN A 25 12.64 19.52 -5.69
CA ASN A 25 12.65 20.98 -5.71
C ASN A 25 11.85 21.58 -4.56
N ASP A 26 10.67 21.03 -4.27
CA ASP A 26 9.82 21.46 -3.16
C ASP A 26 10.59 21.41 -1.82
N ASN A 27 11.31 20.31 -1.62
CA ASN A 27 12.09 20.10 -0.40
C ASN A 27 13.41 20.86 -0.42
N PHE A 28 14.00 21.09 -1.59
CA PHE A 28 15.16 21.96 -1.74
C PHE A 28 14.83 23.39 -1.30
N PHE A 29 13.82 24.01 -1.92
CA PHE A 29 13.38 25.35 -1.59
C PHE A 29 12.98 25.47 -0.11
N LYS A 30 12.10 24.59 0.36
CA LYS A 30 11.57 24.63 1.73
C LYS A 30 12.69 24.52 2.77
N ASN A 31 13.60 23.56 2.63
CA ASN A 31 14.66 23.37 3.61
C ASN A 31 15.71 24.50 3.56
N ALA A 32 16.04 25.02 2.38
CA ALA A 32 16.91 26.21 2.30
C ALA A 32 16.28 27.41 3.02
N LEU A 33 14.98 27.67 2.80
CA LEU A 33 14.25 28.73 3.48
C LEU A 33 14.23 28.55 5.00
N VAL A 34 13.90 27.35 5.48
CA VAL A 34 13.86 27.03 6.92
C VAL A 34 15.22 27.21 7.57
N MET A 35 16.28 26.74 6.93
CA MET A 35 17.65 26.91 7.42
C MET A 35 18.03 28.39 7.47
N MET A 36 17.78 29.17 6.42
CA MET A 36 18.08 30.60 6.42
C MET A 36 17.28 31.36 7.50
N ILE A 37 15.99 31.07 7.69
CA ILE A 37 15.17 31.67 8.77
C ILE A 37 15.77 31.37 10.16
N THR A 38 16.23 30.13 10.35
CA THR A 38 16.77 29.65 11.62
C THR A 38 18.12 30.28 11.92
N TYR A 39 19.08 30.18 11.00
CA TYR A 39 20.46 30.60 11.24
C TYR A 39 20.67 32.11 11.11
N ASN A 40 19.86 32.82 10.32
CA ASN A 40 19.95 34.28 10.23
C ASN A 40 19.11 35.00 11.31
N SER A 41 18.56 34.27 12.29
CA SER A 41 17.76 34.83 13.39
C SER A 41 16.64 35.77 12.90
N VAL A 42 15.93 35.36 11.85
CA VAL A 42 14.93 36.20 11.20
C VAL A 42 13.75 36.49 12.14
N HIS A 43 13.41 37.76 12.25
CA HIS A 43 12.20 38.24 12.92
C HIS A 43 11.26 38.89 11.90
N LEU A 44 10.00 38.44 11.87
CA LEU A 44 9.00 38.94 10.93
C LEU A 44 7.63 38.95 11.61
N MET A 45 6.87 40.05 11.45
CA MET A 45 5.53 40.20 12.05
C MET A 45 5.49 39.92 13.56
N GLY A 46 6.55 40.25 14.30
CA GLY A 46 6.66 39.97 15.74
C GLY A 46 6.92 38.51 16.11
N MET A 47 7.07 37.61 15.13
CA MET A 47 7.42 36.20 15.35
C MET A 47 8.93 36.00 15.33
N ASN A 48 9.41 35.04 16.13
CA ASN A 48 10.80 34.58 16.13
C ASN A 48 11.03 33.47 15.09
N SER A 49 12.29 33.09 14.84
CA SER A 49 12.64 32.04 13.87
C SER A 49 11.89 30.73 14.10
N ALA A 50 11.75 30.27 15.34
CA ALA A 50 11.06 29.02 15.66
C ALA A 50 9.58 29.07 15.25
N ALA A 51 8.89 30.17 15.57
CA ALA A 51 7.50 30.39 15.16
C ALA A 51 7.36 30.50 13.63
N LEU A 52 8.31 31.17 12.96
CA LEU A 52 8.32 31.28 11.50
C LEU A 52 8.54 29.93 10.80
N VAL A 53 9.40 29.06 11.34
CA VAL A 53 9.60 27.70 10.83
C VAL A 53 8.34 26.84 11.01
N ALA A 54 7.69 26.92 12.16
CA ALA A 54 6.41 26.24 12.39
C ALA A 54 5.33 26.74 11.43
N LEU A 55 5.24 28.06 11.25
CA LEU A 55 4.33 28.71 10.31
C LEU A 55 4.61 28.26 8.87
N ALA A 56 5.87 28.17 8.44
CA ALA A 56 6.24 27.69 7.12
C ALA A 56 5.70 26.28 6.85
N GLY A 57 5.75 25.39 7.85
CA GLY A 57 5.12 24.06 7.79
C GLY A 57 3.62 24.13 7.52
N GLY A 58 2.89 24.98 8.26
CA GLY A 58 1.45 25.16 8.09
C GLY A 58 1.07 25.81 6.75
N ILE A 59 1.81 26.85 6.34
CA ILE A 59 1.61 27.56 5.06
C ILE A 59 1.75 26.62 3.87
N PHE A 60 2.70 25.67 3.92
CA PHE A 60 2.90 24.71 2.84
C PHE A 60 1.76 23.68 2.73
N ILE A 61 1.14 23.30 3.85
CA ILE A 61 0.07 22.27 3.89
C ILE A 61 -1.30 22.87 3.58
N LEU A 62 -1.56 24.11 4.00
CA LEU A 62 -2.84 24.79 3.86
C LEU A 62 -3.46 24.70 2.45
N PRO A 63 -2.71 24.90 1.35
CA PRO A 63 -3.25 24.83 0.00
C PRO A 63 -3.89 23.48 -0.37
N TYR A 64 -3.43 22.37 0.22
CA TYR A 64 -4.03 21.06 -0.04
C TYR A 64 -5.46 20.97 0.48
N VAL A 65 -5.79 21.64 1.59
CA VAL A 65 -7.16 21.66 2.11
C VAL A 65 -8.06 22.56 1.25
N THR A 66 -7.52 23.66 0.72
CA THR A 66 -8.30 24.66 -0.01
C THR A 66 -8.49 24.30 -1.48
N PHE A 67 -7.45 23.84 -2.17
CA PHE A 67 -7.47 23.72 -3.63
C PHE A 67 -7.58 22.28 -4.15
N SER A 68 -7.29 21.25 -3.35
CA SER A 68 -7.27 19.86 -3.87
C SER A 68 -8.60 19.46 -4.50
N ALA A 69 -9.74 19.86 -3.95
CA ALA A 69 -11.04 19.47 -4.49
C ALA A 69 -11.28 20.00 -5.91
N THR A 70 -11.02 21.29 -6.14
CA THR A 70 -11.10 21.91 -7.47
C THR A 70 -10.02 21.35 -8.41
N ALA A 71 -8.82 21.08 -7.90
CA ALA A 71 -7.78 20.40 -8.66
C ALA A 71 -8.22 19.00 -9.13
N GLY A 72 -8.93 18.25 -8.29
CA GLY A 72 -9.53 16.97 -8.67
C GLY A 72 -10.54 17.10 -9.80
N GLN A 73 -11.40 18.13 -9.78
CA GLN A 73 -12.34 18.42 -10.87
C GLN A 73 -11.62 18.75 -12.18
N ILE A 74 -10.56 19.55 -12.12
CA ILE A 74 -9.72 19.89 -13.28
C ILE A 74 -9.04 18.64 -13.84
N ALA A 75 -8.52 17.77 -12.97
CA ALA A 75 -7.83 16.54 -13.36
C ALA A 75 -8.77 15.45 -13.93
N ASP A 76 -10.05 15.47 -13.54
CA ASP A 76 -11.08 14.60 -14.12
C ASP A 76 -11.66 15.19 -15.41
N HIS A 77 -11.52 16.50 -15.68
CA HIS A 77 -12.07 17.17 -16.87
C HIS A 77 -11.07 17.28 -18.04
N TYR A 78 -9.86 17.78 -17.76
CA TYR A 78 -8.83 17.99 -18.79
C TYR A 78 -7.89 16.80 -18.92
N ASP A 79 -7.20 16.70 -20.07
CA ASP A 79 -6.09 15.76 -20.23
C ASP A 79 -5.03 15.95 -19.12
N LYS A 80 -4.81 14.87 -18.37
CA LYS A 80 -3.87 14.81 -17.25
C LYS A 80 -2.44 15.20 -17.67
N ALA A 81 -2.02 14.89 -18.90
CA ALA A 81 -0.72 15.31 -19.43
C ALA A 81 -0.63 16.83 -19.59
N GLN A 82 -1.70 17.48 -20.05
CA GLN A 82 -1.74 18.94 -20.19
C GLN A 82 -1.71 19.63 -18.82
N VAL A 83 -2.48 19.12 -17.86
CA VAL A 83 -2.47 19.65 -16.48
C VAL A 83 -1.08 19.51 -15.85
N ILE A 84 -0.38 18.38 -16.09
CA ILE A 84 1.03 18.20 -15.67
C ILE A 84 1.93 19.28 -16.29
N ARG A 85 1.85 19.54 -17.60
CA ARG A 85 2.68 20.57 -18.25
C ARG A 85 2.41 21.96 -17.68
N VAL A 86 1.15 22.35 -17.51
CA VAL A 86 0.75 23.65 -16.96
C VAL A 86 1.23 23.82 -15.52
N THR A 87 1.06 22.80 -14.68
CA THR A 87 1.52 22.85 -13.28
C THR A 87 3.04 22.95 -13.19
N LYS A 88 3.81 22.32 -14.09
CA LYS A 88 5.27 22.44 -14.11
C LYS A 88 5.77 23.77 -14.67
N ILE A 89 5.09 24.36 -15.66
CA ILE A 89 5.37 25.73 -16.11
C ILE A 89 5.12 26.72 -14.95
N THR A 90 4.01 26.54 -14.24
CA THR A 90 3.66 27.35 -13.06
C THR A 90 4.73 27.22 -11.97
N GLU A 91 5.26 26.02 -11.74
CA GLU A 91 6.36 25.80 -10.79
C GLU A 91 7.61 26.59 -11.15
N LEU A 92 8.02 26.63 -12.43
CA LEU A 92 9.18 27.44 -12.85
C LEU A 92 8.95 28.94 -12.58
N VAL A 93 7.75 29.46 -12.86
CA VAL A 93 7.40 30.85 -12.56
C VAL A 93 7.50 31.12 -11.06
N ILE A 94 6.96 30.24 -10.23
CA ILE A 94 7.07 30.35 -8.76
C ILE A 94 8.53 30.32 -8.31
N MET A 95 9.37 29.47 -8.90
CA MET A 95 10.81 29.40 -8.59
C MET A 95 11.60 30.62 -9.07
N LEU A 96 11.19 31.28 -10.16
CA LEU A 96 11.76 32.56 -10.56
C LEU A 96 11.42 33.67 -9.55
N ILE A 97 10.20 33.68 -9.02
CA ILE A 97 9.81 34.59 -7.92
C ILE A 97 10.60 34.25 -6.65
N ALA A 98 10.83 32.96 -6.38
CA ALA A 98 11.69 32.50 -5.28
C ALA A 98 13.11 33.06 -5.42
N ALA A 99 13.70 33.00 -6.62
CA ALA A 99 15.01 33.55 -6.90
C ALA A 99 15.10 35.05 -6.62
N VAL A 100 14.06 35.82 -7.00
CA VAL A 100 13.94 37.24 -6.63
C VAL A 100 13.86 37.40 -5.12
N GLY A 101 13.07 36.58 -4.43
CA GLY A 101 12.94 36.58 -2.97
C GLY A 101 14.26 36.34 -2.24
N PHE A 102 15.05 35.36 -2.69
CA PHE A 102 16.38 35.09 -2.14
C PHE A 102 17.36 36.22 -2.45
N PHE A 103 17.37 36.74 -3.68
CA PHE A 103 18.24 37.85 -4.06
C PHE A 103 17.98 39.10 -3.22
N LEU A 104 16.70 39.41 -2.96
CA LEU A 104 16.28 40.52 -2.10
C LEU A 104 16.34 40.21 -0.59
N SER A 105 16.67 38.96 -0.21
CA SER A 105 16.58 38.48 1.18
C SER A 105 15.21 38.74 1.84
N SER A 106 14.14 38.70 1.04
CA SER A 106 12.78 38.97 1.49
C SER A 106 12.09 37.71 1.98
N TYR A 107 12.25 37.41 3.27
CA TYR A 107 11.64 36.23 3.90
C TYR A 107 10.10 36.23 3.82
N GLY A 108 9.47 37.41 3.86
CA GLY A 108 8.03 37.52 3.65
C GLY A 108 7.60 37.06 2.27
N LEU A 109 8.33 37.46 1.22
CA LEU A 109 8.08 36.99 -0.15
C LEU A 109 8.33 35.49 -0.27
N LEU A 110 9.38 34.96 0.37
CA LEU A 110 9.69 33.53 0.35
C LEU A 110 8.61 32.68 1.05
N LEU A 111 7.96 33.20 2.10
CA LEU A 111 6.79 32.55 2.72
C LEU A 111 5.56 32.55 1.78
N VAL A 112 5.36 33.62 1.01
CA VAL A 112 4.31 33.66 -0.04
C VAL A 112 4.63 32.65 -1.15
N VAL A 113 5.88 32.56 -1.59
CA VAL A 113 6.33 31.55 -2.56
C VAL A 113 6.09 30.14 -2.03
N LEU A 114 6.33 29.89 -0.74
CA LEU A 114 6.06 28.60 -0.10
C LEU A 114 4.57 28.22 -0.16
N PHE A 115 3.66 29.19 0.04
CA PHE A 115 2.23 28.99 -0.16
C PHE A 115 1.89 28.64 -1.61
N LEU A 116 2.43 29.42 -2.57
CA LEU A 116 2.19 29.20 -4.00
C LEU A 116 2.72 27.84 -4.47
N MET A 117 3.86 27.42 -3.95
CA MET A 117 4.42 26.09 -4.21
C MET A 117 3.48 25.00 -3.68
N GLY A 118 3.03 25.09 -2.42
CA GLY A 118 2.04 24.15 -1.88
C GLY A 118 0.74 24.13 -2.70
N ALA A 119 0.29 25.28 -3.20
CA ALA A 119 -0.84 25.37 -4.11
C ALA A 119 -0.57 24.61 -5.41
N GLN A 120 0.56 24.85 -6.08
CA GLN A 120 0.93 24.10 -7.28
C GLN A 120 0.99 22.58 -7.04
N SER A 121 1.59 22.12 -5.93
CA SER A 121 1.68 20.69 -5.60
C SER A 121 0.28 20.07 -5.35
N SER A 122 -0.67 20.84 -4.81
CA SER A 122 -2.06 20.40 -4.62
C SER A 122 -2.79 20.16 -5.95
N PHE A 123 -2.44 20.89 -7.01
CA PHE A 123 -2.96 20.64 -8.37
C PHE A 123 -2.29 19.46 -9.04
N PHE A 124 -0.98 19.26 -8.80
CA PHE A 124 -0.23 18.16 -9.39
C PHE A 124 -0.61 16.78 -8.82
N SER A 125 -1.01 16.71 -7.54
CA SER A 125 -1.23 15.44 -6.83
C SER A 125 -2.41 14.58 -7.38
N PRO A 126 -3.62 15.12 -7.60
CA PRO A 126 -4.73 14.36 -8.21
C PRO A 126 -4.38 13.82 -9.59
N VAL A 127 -3.61 14.58 -10.36
CA VAL A 127 -3.24 14.25 -11.73
C VAL A 127 -2.26 13.08 -11.77
N LYS A 128 -1.16 13.14 -11.01
CA LYS A 128 -0.12 12.09 -11.07
C LYS A 128 -0.63 10.72 -10.64
N PHE A 129 -1.44 10.66 -9.59
CA PHE A 129 -2.00 9.40 -9.10
C PHE A 129 -3.21 8.95 -9.91
N GLY A 130 -3.98 9.89 -10.49
CA GLY A 130 -5.08 9.58 -11.39
C GLY A 130 -4.60 9.05 -12.74
N MET A 131 -3.40 9.44 -13.18
CA MET A 131 -2.81 8.99 -14.44
C MET A 131 -2.27 7.56 -14.37
N LEU A 132 -1.93 7.05 -13.17
CA LEU A 132 -1.31 5.72 -13.03
C LEU A 132 -2.20 4.58 -13.58
N PRO A 133 -3.50 4.49 -13.24
CA PRO A 133 -4.36 3.44 -13.78
C PRO A 133 -4.65 3.57 -15.28
N GLU A 134 -4.46 4.75 -15.86
CA GLU A 134 -4.69 5.00 -17.30
C GLU A 134 -3.49 4.57 -18.16
N ILE A 135 -2.27 4.65 -17.61
CA ILE A 135 -1.03 4.35 -18.35
C ILE A 135 -0.44 2.97 -18.02
N LEU A 136 -0.86 2.35 -16.92
CA LEU A 136 -0.35 1.06 -16.43
C LEU A 136 -1.42 -0.02 -16.46
N ASN A 137 -1.01 -1.25 -16.68
CA ASN A 137 -1.88 -2.42 -16.51
C ASN A 137 -2.17 -2.69 -15.03
N GLU A 138 -3.24 -3.44 -14.73
CA GLU A 138 -3.61 -3.80 -13.34
C GLU A 138 -2.46 -4.48 -12.57
N ASP A 139 -1.64 -5.29 -13.25
CA ASP A 139 -0.52 -6.01 -12.65
C ASP A 139 0.74 -5.14 -12.46
N GLU A 140 0.78 -3.98 -13.12
CA GLU A 140 1.83 -2.96 -13.01
C GLU A 140 1.49 -1.87 -11.98
N LEU A 141 0.24 -1.77 -11.51
CA LEU A 141 -0.21 -0.64 -10.68
C LEU A 141 0.51 -0.55 -9.33
N THR A 142 0.70 -1.67 -8.64
CA THR A 142 1.47 -1.72 -7.38
C THR A 142 2.93 -1.33 -7.61
N LEU A 143 3.51 -1.75 -8.74
CA LEU A 143 4.88 -1.44 -9.12
C LEU A 143 5.05 0.06 -9.40
N GLY A 144 4.11 0.66 -10.15
CA GLY A 144 4.09 2.10 -10.44
C GLY A 144 3.98 2.93 -9.17
N ASN A 145 3.06 2.57 -8.26
CA ASN A 145 2.95 3.24 -6.95
C ASN A 145 4.22 3.07 -6.11
N ALA A 146 4.86 1.89 -6.12
CA ALA A 146 6.12 1.66 -5.42
C ALA A 146 7.26 2.56 -5.96
N TYR A 147 7.36 2.75 -7.28
CA TYR A 147 8.34 3.66 -7.88
C TYR A 147 8.03 5.11 -7.53
N ILE A 148 6.79 5.57 -7.72
CA ILE A 148 6.39 6.95 -7.39
C ILE A 148 6.61 7.25 -5.90
N GLY A 149 6.18 6.34 -5.01
CA GLY A 149 6.35 6.46 -3.57
C GLY A 149 7.82 6.48 -3.16
N GLY A 150 8.58 5.44 -3.49
CA GLY A 150 10.01 5.34 -3.16
C GLY A 150 10.84 6.47 -3.77
N GLY A 151 10.56 6.85 -5.02
CA GLY A 151 11.18 7.98 -5.70
C GLY A 151 10.89 9.31 -5.00
N THR A 152 9.67 9.53 -4.52
CA THR A 152 9.30 10.74 -3.77
C THR A 152 10.08 10.85 -2.46
N PHE A 153 10.24 9.76 -1.69
CA PHE A 153 11.04 9.80 -0.47
C PHE A 153 12.53 10.05 -0.73
N LEU A 154 13.07 9.47 -1.80
CA LEU A 154 14.44 9.72 -2.23
C LEU A 154 14.64 11.18 -2.67
N ALA A 155 13.68 11.72 -3.41
CA ALA A 155 13.65 13.12 -3.82
C ALA A 155 13.59 14.07 -2.61
N ILE A 156 12.74 13.78 -1.62
CA ILE A 156 12.66 14.54 -0.36
C ILE A 156 14.03 14.60 0.33
N LEU A 157 14.73 13.47 0.44
CA LEU A 157 16.06 13.42 1.07
C LEU A 157 17.08 14.25 0.29
N ILE A 158 17.16 14.07 -1.02
CA ILE A 158 18.09 14.81 -1.87
C ILE A 158 17.79 16.31 -1.78
N GLY A 159 16.53 16.71 -1.89
CA GLY A 159 16.11 18.10 -1.75
C GLY A 159 16.47 18.68 -0.39
N THR A 160 16.21 17.94 0.69
CA THR A 160 16.55 18.36 2.07
C THR A 160 18.05 18.58 2.24
N ILE A 161 18.87 17.65 1.75
CA ILE A 161 20.33 17.77 1.79
C ILE A 161 20.80 18.97 0.96
N LEU A 162 20.32 19.11 -0.28
CA LEU A 162 20.69 20.23 -1.14
C LEU A 162 20.31 21.58 -0.54
N GLY A 163 19.13 21.69 0.06
CA GLY A 163 18.68 22.91 0.72
C GLY A 163 19.47 23.26 1.98
N GLY A 164 19.79 22.26 2.81
CA GLY A 164 20.64 22.46 3.98
C GLY A 164 22.06 22.90 3.61
N LEU A 165 22.65 22.27 2.60
CA LEU A 165 23.98 22.60 2.11
C LEU A 165 24.02 23.98 1.44
N SER A 166 23.07 24.27 0.54
CA SER A 166 23.05 25.56 -0.17
C SER A 166 22.89 26.74 0.77
N ALA A 167 22.08 26.58 1.82
CA ALA A 167 21.86 27.61 2.84
C ALA A 167 23.12 27.91 3.67
N SER A 168 24.06 26.95 3.75
CA SER A 168 25.26 27.03 4.58
C SER A 168 26.50 27.53 3.81
N LEU A 169 26.43 27.64 2.48
CA LEU A 169 27.59 28.04 1.65
C LEU A 169 27.72 29.56 1.49
N PRO A 170 28.93 30.10 1.25
CA PRO A 170 29.11 31.48 0.82
C PRO A 170 28.29 31.77 -0.46
N GLY A 171 27.51 32.84 -0.47
CA GLY A 171 26.60 33.14 -1.59
C GLY A 171 25.33 32.29 -1.62
N ALA A 172 24.90 31.75 -0.47
CA ALA A 172 23.74 30.89 -0.30
C ALA A 172 22.49 31.32 -1.08
N ASN A 173 22.15 32.61 -1.08
CA ASN A 173 20.99 33.14 -1.81
C ASN A 173 21.09 32.89 -3.31
N ILE A 174 22.27 33.10 -3.91
CA ILE A 174 22.50 32.92 -5.35
C ILE A 174 22.50 31.43 -5.71
N ILE A 175 23.23 30.61 -4.94
CA ILE A 175 23.33 29.16 -5.18
C ILE A 175 21.94 28.51 -5.09
N THR A 176 21.18 28.86 -4.04
CA THR A 176 19.82 28.34 -3.84
C THR A 176 18.90 28.78 -4.99
N SER A 177 18.97 30.05 -5.39
CA SER A 177 18.16 30.60 -6.51
C SER A 177 18.40 29.85 -7.82
N ILE A 178 19.68 29.67 -8.19
CA ILE A 178 20.04 28.94 -9.42
C ILE A 178 19.58 27.49 -9.31
N GLY A 179 19.84 26.86 -8.17
CA GLY A 179 19.49 25.46 -7.93
C GLY A 179 18.00 25.18 -8.12
N VAL A 180 17.12 25.94 -7.47
CA VAL A 180 15.67 25.69 -7.54
C VAL A 180 15.09 25.95 -8.94
N VAL A 181 15.65 26.92 -9.68
CA VAL A 181 15.26 27.21 -11.06
C VAL A 181 15.72 26.11 -12.01
N VAL A 182 16.94 25.60 -11.86
CA VAL A 182 17.48 24.51 -12.69
C VAL A 182 16.67 23.23 -12.49
N VAL A 183 16.37 22.86 -11.24
CA VAL A 183 15.56 21.66 -10.96
C VAL A 183 14.14 21.80 -11.53
N ALA A 184 13.51 22.98 -11.41
CA ALA A 184 12.21 23.24 -12.04
C ALA A 184 12.26 23.11 -13.57
N ALA A 185 13.29 23.65 -14.22
CA ALA A 185 13.47 23.58 -15.67
C ALA A 185 13.64 22.12 -16.15
N LEU A 186 14.42 21.30 -15.43
CA LEU A 186 14.52 19.86 -15.71
C LEU A 186 13.18 19.15 -15.53
N GLY A 187 12.36 19.57 -14.56
CA GLY A 187 11.02 19.03 -14.34
C GLY A 187 10.06 19.35 -15.50
N ILE A 188 10.20 20.51 -16.14
CA ILE A 188 9.46 20.85 -17.37
C ILE A 188 9.92 19.95 -18.52
N TRP A 189 11.24 19.76 -18.66
CA TRP A 189 11.80 18.90 -19.68
C TRP A 189 11.21 17.48 -19.60
N SER A 190 11.14 16.86 -18.42
CA SER A 190 10.49 15.55 -18.28
C SER A 190 8.98 15.59 -18.55
N ALA A 191 8.29 16.65 -18.12
CA ALA A 191 6.84 16.78 -18.31
C ALA A 191 6.43 16.93 -19.78
N TRP A 192 7.31 17.48 -20.62
CA TRP A 192 7.04 17.65 -22.05
C TRP A 192 6.94 16.31 -22.81
N TYR A 193 7.61 15.26 -22.31
CA TYR A 193 7.52 13.92 -22.89
C TYR A 193 6.32 13.12 -22.42
N GLN A 194 5.47 13.69 -21.56
CA GLN A 194 4.24 13.03 -21.14
C GLN A 194 3.33 12.83 -22.37
N ARG A 195 2.83 11.62 -22.56
CA ARG A 195 1.90 11.29 -23.66
C ARG A 195 0.51 11.86 -23.36
N ASP A 196 -0.08 12.53 -24.34
CA ASP A 196 -1.47 12.99 -24.28
C ASP A 196 -2.42 11.78 -24.21
N LEU A 197 -3.37 11.84 -23.28
CA LEU A 197 -4.38 10.80 -23.05
C LEU A 197 -5.75 11.18 -23.63
N GLY A 198 -5.95 12.45 -23.98
CA GLY A 198 -7.23 13.02 -24.36
C GLY A 198 -7.98 13.61 -23.16
N ASP A 199 -8.92 14.51 -23.45
CA ASP A 199 -9.79 15.07 -22.42
C ASP A 199 -10.75 14.01 -21.89
N ASN A 200 -11.01 14.09 -20.59
CA ASN A 200 -11.82 13.14 -19.87
C ASN A 200 -13.20 13.76 -19.61
N HIS A 201 -14.23 13.21 -20.25
CA HIS A 201 -15.65 13.38 -19.90
C HIS A 201 -16.21 14.82 -19.98
N ASP A 202 -17.03 15.09 -20.99
CA ASP A 202 -17.74 16.37 -21.26
C ASP A 202 -18.72 16.83 -20.15
N GLY A 203 -18.84 16.09 -19.03
CA GLY A 203 -19.85 16.31 -17.98
C GLY A 203 -19.35 16.93 -16.66
N VAL A 204 -18.04 17.08 -16.45
CA VAL A 204 -17.50 17.60 -15.17
C VAL A 204 -17.60 19.13 -15.13
N LYS A 205 -18.39 19.66 -14.20
CA LYS A 205 -18.43 21.11 -13.93
C LYS A 205 -17.37 21.49 -12.91
N ILE A 206 -16.44 22.36 -13.30
CA ILE A 206 -15.40 22.88 -12.42
C ILE A 206 -16.00 24.01 -11.58
N ASP A 207 -15.85 23.91 -10.26
CA ASP A 207 -16.31 24.90 -9.29
C ASP A 207 -15.09 25.58 -8.65
N TYR A 208 -14.93 26.87 -8.95
CA TYR A 208 -13.80 27.71 -8.52
C TYR A 208 -14.04 28.40 -7.17
N THR A 209 -15.10 28.05 -6.44
CA THR A 209 -15.34 28.60 -5.09
C THR A 209 -14.44 27.98 -4.02
N PHE A 210 -13.73 26.87 -4.35
CA PHE A 210 -12.77 26.12 -3.53
C PHE A 210 -13.33 25.49 -2.25
N VAL A 211 -14.06 26.25 -1.44
CA VAL A 211 -14.63 25.83 -0.16
C VAL A 211 -15.75 24.81 -0.34
N LYS A 212 -16.74 25.13 -1.18
CA LYS A 212 -17.89 24.26 -1.42
C LYS A 212 -17.47 22.89 -2.01
N PRO A 213 -16.62 22.82 -3.05
CA PRO A 213 -16.08 21.54 -3.55
C PRO A 213 -15.39 20.70 -2.48
N THR A 214 -14.64 21.34 -1.57
CA THR A 214 -13.98 20.65 -0.46
C THR A 214 -14.99 19.97 0.47
N PHE A 215 -16.08 20.64 0.86
CA PHE A 215 -17.10 19.99 1.68
C PHE A 215 -17.85 18.86 0.95
N GLU A 216 -18.13 19.04 -0.34
CA GLU A 216 -18.79 18.02 -1.16
C GLU A 216 -17.95 16.75 -1.29
N ILE A 217 -16.65 16.89 -1.55
CA ILE A 217 -15.74 15.76 -1.73
C ILE A 217 -15.50 15.00 -0.41
N ILE A 218 -15.42 15.73 0.70
CA ILE A 218 -15.33 15.13 2.04
C ILE A 218 -16.60 14.32 2.31
N LYS A 219 -17.79 14.91 2.10
CA LYS A 219 -19.07 14.21 2.30
C LYS A 219 -19.18 12.95 1.44
N ARG A 220 -18.77 13.03 0.18
CA ARG A 220 -18.77 11.88 -0.74
C ARG A 220 -17.80 10.79 -0.31
N SER A 221 -16.63 11.16 0.22
CA SER A 221 -15.64 10.16 0.68
C SER A 221 -16.22 9.19 1.72
N PHE A 222 -17.17 9.65 2.55
CA PHE A 222 -17.89 8.80 3.51
C PHE A 222 -18.88 7.81 2.87
N GLN A 223 -19.35 8.07 1.65
CA GLN A 223 -20.31 7.23 0.93
C GLN A 223 -19.62 6.05 0.23
N GLU A 224 -18.36 6.24 -0.19
CA GLU A 224 -17.59 5.22 -0.90
C GLU A 224 -16.85 4.28 0.07
N LYS A 225 -17.59 3.34 0.67
CA LYS A 225 -17.08 2.47 1.76
C LYS A 225 -15.76 1.75 1.48
N LYS A 226 -15.49 1.33 0.22
CA LYS A 226 -14.25 0.62 -0.14
C LYS A 226 -13.05 1.57 -0.16
N THR A 227 -13.18 2.71 -0.84
CA THR A 227 -12.11 3.72 -0.94
C THR A 227 -11.88 4.42 0.38
N LEU A 228 -12.94 4.67 1.17
CA LEU A 228 -12.85 5.26 2.52
C LEU A 228 -11.91 4.50 3.45
N LYS A 229 -11.93 3.17 3.44
CA LYS A 229 -11.02 2.35 4.26
C LYS A 229 -9.55 2.65 3.94
N ALA A 230 -9.24 2.79 2.65
CA ALA A 230 -7.89 3.12 2.20
C ALA A 230 -7.53 4.57 2.53
N ILE A 231 -8.45 5.52 2.34
CA ILE A 231 -8.25 6.94 2.72
C ILE A 231 -7.91 7.04 4.21
N ILE A 232 -8.71 6.43 5.09
CA ILE A 232 -8.48 6.44 6.54
C ILE A 232 -7.09 5.87 6.87
N GLY A 233 -6.70 4.75 6.25
CA GLY A 233 -5.39 4.17 6.46
C GLY A 233 -4.24 5.03 5.93
N ILE A 234 -4.36 5.59 4.73
CA ILE A 234 -3.37 6.51 4.15
C ILE A 234 -3.21 7.77 5.02
N SER A 235 -4.30 8.37 5.48
CA SER A 235 -4.25 9.56 6.34
C SER A 235 -3.68 9.26 7.71
N TRP A 236 -3.91 8.07 8.26
CA TRP A 236 -3.21 7.62 9.46
C TRP A 236 -1.70 7.53 9.27
N PHE A 237 -1.23 7.02 8.13
CA PHE A 237 0.21 7.00 7.82
C PHE A 237 0.81 8.40 7.80
N TRP A 238 0.13 9.38 7.22
CA TRP A 238 0.60 10.77 7.21
C TRP A 238 0.57 11.41 8.60
N LEU A 239 -0.43 11.11 9.43
CA LEU A 239 -0.45 11.51 10.83
C LEU A 239 0.74 10.90 11.60
N PHE A 240 0.92 9.58 11.50
CA PHE A 240 2.02 8.85 12.14
C PHE A 240 3.38 9.39 11.69
N GLY A 241 3.58 9.55 10.38
CA GLY A 241 4.82 10.06 9.79
C GLY A 241 5.10 11.50 10.19
N ALA A 242 4.09 12.38 10.18
CA ALA A 242 4.23 13.75 10.65
C ALA A 242 4.59 13.81 12.13
N ALA A 243 3.96 12.99 12.98
CA ALA A 243 4.28 12.92 14.40
C ALA A 243 5.72 12.44 14.63
N LEU A 244 6.11 11.32 14.01
CA LEU A 244 7.43 10.72 14.17
C LEU A 244 8.55 11.62 13.63
N LEU A 245 8.40 12.18 12.43
CA LEU A 245 9.40 13.07 11.83
C LEU A 245 9.54 14.39 12.60
N SER A 246 8.47 14.88 13.23
CA SER A 246 8.54 16.13 14.02
C SER A 246 9.37 15.96 15.29
N ILE A 247 9.36 14.78 15.91
CA ILE A 247 10.13 14.53 17.14
C ILE A 247 11.55 14.01 16.86
N LEU A 248 11.83 13.51 15.66
CA LEU A 248 13.10 12.83 15.35
C LEU A 248 14.35 13.72 15.52
N PRO A 249 14.35 15.01 15.11
CA PRO A 249 15.49 15.91 15.38
C PRO A 249 15.72 16.14 16.87
N ALA A 250 14.65 16.32 17.64
CA ALA A 250 14.73 16.48 19.10
C ALA A 250 15.21 15.20 19.77
N LEU A 251 14.73 14.04 19.34
CA LEU A 251 15.19 12.73 19.82
C LEU A 251 16.70 12.56 19.58
N CYS A 252 17.19 12.89 18.39
CA CYS A 252 18.61 12.83 18.07
C CYS A 252 19.45 13.78 18.95
N LYS A 253 19.02 15.04 19.09
CA LYS A 253 19.82 16.07 19.77
C LYS A 253 19.72 15.99 21.29
N GLU A 254 18.52 15.85 21.84
CA GLU A 254 18.27 15.97 23.28
C GLU A 254 18.45 14.65 24.02
N LEU A 255 18.06 13.53 23.41
CA LEU A 255 18.20 12.20 24.03
C LEU A 255 19.50 11.52 23.63
N PHE A 256 19.75 11.35 22.32
CA PHE A 256 20.94 10.66 21.83
C PHE A 256 22.20 11.54 21.81
N GLN A 257 22.06 12.85 22.07
CA GLN A 257 23.17 13.83 22.03
C GLN A 257 23.98 13.78 20.74
N GLY A 258 23.34 13.47 19.61
CA GLY A 258 23.95 13.37 18.30
C GLY A 258 24.16 14.73 17.64
N SER A 259 25.24 14.84 16.87
CA SER A 259 25.52 15.99 15.99
C SER A 259 24.53 16.08 14.82
N GLU A 260 24.61 17.17 14.06
CA GLU A 260 23.81 17.41 12.85
C GLU A 260 23.95 16.27 11.81
N THR A 261 25.14 15.67 11.73
CA THR A 261 25.42 14.53 10.85
C THR A 261 24.68 13.26 11.31
N VAL A 262 24.55 13.04 12.62
CA VAL A 262 23.75 11.95 13.20
C VAL A 262 22.26 12.20 12.96
N GLY A 263 21.79 13.44 13.13
CA GLY A 263 20.41 13.81 12.79
C GLY A 263 20.08 13.56 11.32
N THR A 264 21.00 13.91 10.42
CA THR A 264 20.86 13.61 8.98
C THR A 264 20.83 12.11 8.71
N MET A 265 21.64 11.31 9.41
CA MET A 265 21.61 9.85 9.31
C MET A 265 20.24 9.29 9.75
N PHE A 266 19.69 9.76 10.87
CA PHE A 266 18.36 9.36 11.35
C PHE A 266 17.29 9.66 10.30
N MET A 267 17.27 10.88 9.75
CA MET A 267 16.33 11.25 8.67
C MET A 267 16.55 10.43 7.40
N SER A 268 17.81 10.10 7.06
CA SER A 268 18.14 9.28 5.89
C SER A 268 17.63 7.85 6.02
N THR A 269 17.64 7.28 7.22
CA THR A 269 17.09 5.94 7.47
C THR A 269 15.60 5.88 7.11
N PHE A 270 14.86 6.97 7.35
CA PHE A 270 13.46 7.08 6.99
C PHE A 270 13.25 6.95 5.49
N THR A 271 14.00 7.70 4.69
CA THR A 271 13.91 7.64 3.23
C THR A 271 14.35 6.29 2.67
N ILE A 272 15.47 5.75 3.14
CA ILE A 272 15.99 4.46 2.67
C ILE A 272 15.01 3.34 3.03
N GLY A 273 14.51 3.33 4.26
CA GLY A 273 13.53 2.35 4.73
C GLY A 273 12.25 2.38 3.91
N MET A 274 11.67 3.56 3.64
CA MET A 274 10.48 3.70 2.78
C MET A 274 10.72 3.16 1.35
N GLY A 275 11.90 3.40 0.78
CA GLY A 275 12.29 2.86 -0.53
C GLY A 275 12.39 1.33 -0.51
N LEU A 276 13.07 0.76 0.48
CA LEU A 276 13.18 -0.68 0.67
C LEU A 276 11.81 -1.34 0.91
N GLY A 277 10.96 -0.72 1.75
CA GLY A 277 9.60 -1.15 2.00
C GLY A 277 8.74 -1.20 0.73
N SER A 278 8.92 -0.23 -0.16
CA SER A 278 8.24 -0.21 -1.47
C SER A 278 8.67 -1.37 -2.36
N ILE A 279 9.96 -1.72 -2.36
CA ILE A 279 10.50 -2.89 -3.09
C ILE A 279 9.95 -4.20 -2.51
N VAL A 280 9.95 -4.31 -1.18
CA VAL A 280 9.42 -5.49 -0.47
C VAL A 280 7.92 -5.66 -0.77
N CYS A 281 7.14 -4.58 -0.68
CA CYS A 281 5.72 -4.57 -1.04
C CYS A 281 5.49 -5.12 -2.44
N ASN A 282 6.21 -4.60 -3.44
CA ASN A 282 6.06 -5.07 -4.82
C ASN A 282 6.40 -6.56 -4.98
N LYS A 283 7.46 -7.04 -4.31
CA LYS A 283 7.86 -8.46 -4.36
C LYS A 283 6.83 -9.37 -3.70
N LEU A 284 6.29 -8.96 -2.55
CA LEU A 284 5.32 -9.75 -1.79
C LEU A 284 3.92 -9.73 -2.44
N SER A 285 3.56 -8.65 -3.13
CA SER A 285 2.24 -8.49 -3.75
C SER A 285 2.02 -9.39 -4.98
N GLY A 286 3.07 -10.02 -5.53
CA GLY A 286 2.93 -10.97 -6.63
C GLY A 286 2.28 -10.39 -7.90
N LYS A 287 2.60 -9.13 -8.23
CA LYS A 287 1.99 -8.36 -9.35
C LYS A 287 0.48 -8.12 -9.21
N ARG A 288 -0.02 -8.01 -7.98
CA ARG A 288 -1.43 -7.67 -7.72
C ARG A 288 -1.52 -6.52 -6.73
N VAL A 289 -2.70 -5.96 -6.58
CA VAL A 289 -2.99 -4.99 -5.52
C VAL A 289 -3.34 -5.75 -4.24
N GLU A 290 -2.38 -5.84 -3.31
CA GLU A 290 -2.44 -6.69 -2.14
C GLU A 290 -2.47 -5.91 -0.82
N VAL A 291 -3.66 -5.56 -0.34
CA VAL A 291 -3.83 -4.84 0.94
C VAL A 291 -3.77 -5.74 2.17
N GLY A 292 -3.73 -7.06 2.00
CA GLY A 292 -3.66 -7.99 3.13
C GLY A 292 -2.41 -7.83 3.99
N MET A 293 -1.33 -7.26 3.44
CA MET A 293 -0.10 -6.99 4.22
C MET A 293 -0.20 -5.77 5.14
N VAL A 294 -1.18 -4.88 4.94
CA VAL A 294 -1.27 -3.59 5.62
C VAL A 294 -1.41 -3.72 7.15
N PRO A 295 -2.31 -4.57 7.69
CA PRO A 295 -2.41 -4.73 9.14
C PRO A 295 -1.13 -5.31 9.75
N LEU A 296 -0.47 -6.25 9.05
CA LEU A 296 0.80 -6.85 9.48
C LEU A 296 1.91 -5.80 9.48
N ALA A 297 1.93 -4.92 8.48
CA ALA A 297 2.87 -3.81 8.42
C ALA A 297 2.66 -2.81 9.56
N ALA A 298 1.40 -2.48 9.89
CA ALA A 298 1.09 -1.63 11.03
C ALA A 298 1.57 -2.23 12.36
N VAL A 299 1.38 -3.54 12.58
CA VAL A 299 1.94 -4.24 13.74
C VAL A 299 3.46 -4.16 13.74
N GLY A 300 4.12 -4.40 12.60
CA GLY A 300 5.57 -4.26 12.46
C GLY A 300 6.07 -2.88 12.85
N MET A 301 5.45 -1.81 12.32
CA MET A 301 5.76 -0.42 12.70
C MET A 301 5.67 -0.21 14.22
N SER A 302 4.62 -0.73 14.87
CA SER A 302 4.45 -0.61 16.31
C SER A 302 5.48 -1.39 17.11
N LEU A 303 5.81 -2.62 16.73
CA LEU A 303 6.78 -3.44 17.45
C LEU A 303 8.17 -2.81 17.46
N PHE A 304 8.66 -2.35 16.32
CA PHE A 304 9.96 -1.68 16.24
C PHE A 304 9.94 -0.30 16.90
N LEU A 305 8.81 0.41 16.91
CA LEU A 305 8.71 1.69 17.61
C LEU A 305 8.62 1.50 19.14
N LEU A 306 8.01 0.41 19.63
CA LEU A 306 8.06 0.01 21.04
C LEU A 306 9.47 -0.42 21.46
N ASP A 307 10.20 -1.07 20.55
CA ASP A 307 11.61 -1.42 20.78
C ASP A 307 12.49 -0.17 20.85
N LEU A 308 12.27 0.78 19.93
CA LEU A 308 12.94 2.08 19.98
C LEU A 308 12.60 2.84 21.27
N PHE A 309 11.33 2.80 21.72
CA PHE A 309 10.93 3.34 23.02
C PHE A 309 11.75 2.72 24.15
N TRP A 310 11.90 1.39 24.17
CA TRP A 310 12.72 0.69 25.15
C TRP A 310 14.18 1.16 25.10
N VAL A 311 14.79 1.25 23.91
CA VAL A 311 16.16 1.78 23.74
C VAL A 311 16.25 3.21 24.28
N CYS A 312 15.28 4.06 23.96
CA CYS A 312 15.24 5.45 24.40
C CYS A 312 15.13 5.58 25.93
N THR A 313 14.35 4.72 26.59
CA THR A 313 14.20 4.75 28.06
C THR A 313 15.41 4.19 28.81
N ASN A 314 16.22 3.35 28.17
CA ASN A 314 17.42 2.76 28.78
C ASN A 314 18.71 3.43 28.30
N TRP A 315 18.61 4.56 27.60
CA TRP A 315 19.76 5.32 27.12
C TRP A 315 20.40 6.10 28.27
N ASN A 316 21.47 5.55 28.84
CA ASN A 316 22.13 6.08 30.04
C ASN A 316 23.45 6.81 29.75
N TYR A 317 23.62 7.33 28.53
CA TYR A 317 24.83 8.06 28.13
C TYR A 317 24.61 9.57 28.21
N HIS A 318 25.53 10.26 28.88
CA HIS A 318 25.54 11.72 28.99
C HIS A 318 26.93 12.27 28.70
N THR A 319 27.01 13.16 27.72
CA THR A 319 28.20 13.92 27.33
C THR A 319 27.87 15.40 27.22
N LEU A 320 28.90 16.25 27.28
CA LEU A 320 28.78 17.70 27.04
C LEU A 320 28.90 18.04 25.54
N GLU A 321 29.59 17.21 24.77
CA GLU A 321 29.83 17.42 23.33
C GLU A 321 28.92 16.52 22.48
N LEU A 322 28.43 17.06 21.36
CA LEU A 322 27.57 16.30 20.45
C LEU A 322 28.37 15.20 19.73
N LEU A 323 27.78 14.00 19.67
CA LEU A 323 28.41 12.82 19.10
C LEU A 323 28.53 12.90 17.58
N SER A 324 29.71 12.59 17.07
CA SER A 324 29.94 12.29 15.66
C SER A 324 29.30 10.93 15.29
N ILE A 325 29.13 10.64 14.00
CA ILE A 325 28.62 9.32 13.56
C ILE A 325 29.49 8.16 14.10
N PRO A 326 30.83 8.18 13.98
CA PRO A 326 31.66 7.13 14.55
C PRO A 326 31.50 6.96 16.07
N ASP A 327 31.39 8.05 16.82
CA ASP A 327 31.28 7.98 18.28
C ASP A 327 29.91 7.50 18.72
N PHE A 328 28.84 7.89 18.00
CA PHE A 328 27.50 7.38 18.22
C PHE A 328 27.45 5.84 18.12
N PHE A 329 28.09 5.26 17.10
CA PHE A 329 28.10 3.81 16.89
C PHE A 329 28.96 3.02 17.90
N LYS A 330 29.77 3.68 18.73
CA LYS A 330 30.48 3.02 19.83
C LYS A 330 29.58 2.76 21.04
N LEU A 331 28.45 3.45 21.13
CA LEU A 331 27.55 3.36 22.28
C LEU A 331 26.61 2.15 22.16
N ASP A 332 26.36 1.51 23.29
CA ASP A 332 25.40 0.40 23.37
C ASP A 332 23.99 0.87 23.01
N GLY A 333 23.30 0.10 22.16
CA GLY A 333 21.95 0.42 21.70
C GLY A 333 21.88 1.33 20.47
N SER A 334 22.99 1.96 20.04
CA SER A 334 23.03 2.84 18.86
C SER A 334 22.61 2.13 17.57
N VAL A 335 23.19 0.95 17.30
CA VAL A 335 22.86 0.11 16.14
C VAL A 335 21.39 -0.34 16.19
N ARG A 336 20.89 -0.66 17.39
CA ARG A 336 19.51 -1.09 17.60
C ARG A 336 18.53 0.06 17.30
N ALA A 337 18.79 1.27 17.79
CA ALA A 337 17.97 2.44 17.48
C ALA A 337 17.86 2.71 15.97
N ILE A 338 18.99 2.63 15.25
CA ILE A 338 19.02 2.80 13.79
C ILE A 338 18.29 1.67 13.07
N PHE A 339 18.46 0.44 13.54
CA PHE A 339 17.76 -0.72 13.01
C PHE A 339 16.24 -0.58 13.20
N ASP A 340 15.78 -0.21 14.40
CA ASP A 340 14.37 -0.02 14.71
C ASP A 340 13.75 1.07 13.82
N LEU A 341 14.40 2.23 13.71
CA LEU A 341 13.93 3.32 12.85
C LEU A 341 13.86 2.92 11.37
N THR A 342 14.85 2.15 10.90
CA THR A 342 14.87 1.59 9.55
C THR A 342 13.73 0.58 9.35
N MET A 343 13.47 -0.28 10.33
CA MET A 343 12.41 -1.28 10.24
C MET A 343 11.01 -0.64 10.30
N VAL A 344 10.79 0.35 11.17
CA VAL A 344 9.55 1.15 11.20
C VAL A 344 9.24 1.71 9.81
N THR A 345 10.25 2.18 9.09
CA THR A 345 10.07 2.84 7.79
C THR A 345 9.98 1.86 6.62
N ILE A 346 10.64 0.69 6.71
CA ILE A 346 10.38 -0.44 5.80
C ILE A 346 8.93 -0.90 5.90
N PHE A 347 8.43 -1.11 7.11
CA PHE A 347 7.02 -1.44 7.30
C PHE A 347 6.10 -0.28 6.89
N GLY A 348 6.52 0.97 7.08
CA GLY A 348 5.83 2.15 6.55
C GLY A 348 5.63 2.10 5.03
N GLY A 349 6.66 1.70 4.26
CA GLY A 349 6.55 1.46 2.83
C GLY A 349 5.57 0.33 2.47
N MET A 350 5.61 -0.78 3.21
CA MET A 350 4.66 -1.90 3.06
C MET A 350 3.23 -1.52 3.47
N PHE A 351 3.06 -0.52 4.31
CA PHE A 351 1.77 -0.01 4.75
C PHE A 351 1.14 0.91 3.69
N ILE A 352 1.89 1.89 3.18
CA ILE A 352 1.31 2.99 2.38
C ILE A 352 1.06 2.60 0.91
N ILE A 353 2.00 1.88 0.29
CA ILE A 353 1.97 1.58 -1.15
C ILE A 353 0.74 0.76 -1.57
N PRO A 354 0.40 -0.37 -0.92
CA PRO A 354 -0.74 -1.18 -1.37
C PRO A 354 -2.07 -0.45 -1.15
N GLN A 355 -2.17 0.44 -0.16
CA GLN A 355 -3.38 1.22 0.08
C GLN A 355 -3.62 2.27 -1.01
N GLN A 356 -2.57 2.92 -1.51
CA GLN A 356 -2.69 3.84 -2.64
C GLN A 356 -3.17 3.12 -3.90
N ALA A 357 -2.55 1.97 -4.22
CA ALA A 357 -2.96 1.15 -5.36
C ALA A 357 -4.39 0.62 -5.19
N TYR A 358 -4.80 0.26 -3.98
CA TYR A 358 -6.16 -0.19 -3.67
C TYR A 358 -7.20 0.91 -3.81
N MET A 359 -6.89 2.11 -3.31
CA MET A 359 -7.76 3.27 -3.50
C MET A 359 -7.96 3.56 -4.98
N GLN A 360 -6.88 3.62 -5.76
CA GLN A 360 -6.93 3.86 -7.21
C GLN A 360 -7.77 2.80 -7.94
N ARG A 361 -7.52 1.52 -7.67
CA ARG A 361 -8.23 0.40 -8.31
C ARG A 361 -9.72 0.33 -7.99
N ASN A 362 -10.11 0.70 -6.77
CA ASN A 362 -11.50 0.61 -6.30
C ASN A 362 -12.28 1.90 -6.45
N SER A 363 -11.64 2.99 -6.90
CA SER A 363 -12.33 4.23 -7.23
C SER A 363 -13.09 4.08 -8.54
N ASP A 364 -14.20 4.81 -8.66
CA ASP A 364 -14.87 5.00 -9.93
C ASP A 364 -13.91 5.75 -10.88
N PRO A 365 -13.62 5.21 -12.09
CA PRO A 365 -12.75 5.87 -13.06
C PRO A 365 -13.15 7.33 -13.35
N GLU A 366 -14.44 7.66 -13.34
CA GLU A 366 -14.92 9.03 -13.60
C GLU A 366 -14.67 10.00 -12.44
N TYR A 367 -14.38 9.50 -11.26
CA TYR A 367 -14.19 10.28 -10.03
C TYR A 367 -12.80 10.04 -9.40
N LEU A 368 -11.91 9.36 -10.10
CA LEU A 368 -10.63 8.91 -9.55
C LEU A 368 -9.79 10.09 -9.04
N ALA A 369 -9.62 11.16 -9.83
CA ALA A 369 -8.79 12.29 -9.39
C ALA A 369 -9.44 13.04 -8.23
N ARG A 370 -10.78 13.16 -8.22
CA ARG A 370 -11.52 13.67 -7.06
C ARG A 370 -11.37 12.79 -5.81
N THR A 371 -11.36 11.48 -5.92
CA THR A 371 -11.10 10.60 -4.76
C THR A 371 -9.68 10.79 -4.21
N ILE A 372 -8.69 10.98 -5.09
CA ILE A 372 -7.32 11.32 -4.69
C ILE A 372 -7.25 12.70 -4.03
N ALA A 373 -8.00 13.68 -4.53
CA ALA A 373 -8.11 15.00 -3.92
C ALA A 373 -8.70 14.94 -2.51
N ALA A 374 -9.76 14.15 -2.31
CA ALA A 374 -10.34 13.90 -0.98
C ALA A 374 -9.30 13.28 -0.04
N ASN A 375 -8.55 12.29 -0.53
CA ASN A 375 -7.46 11.67 0.22
C ASN A 375 -6.40 12.70 0.65
N ASN A 376 -6.00 13.61 -0.25
CA ASN A 376 -5.04 14.67 0.09
C ASN A 376 -5.55 15.56 1.23
N ILE A 377 -6.82 15.96 1.18
CA ILE A 377 -7.44 16.77 2.25
C ILE A 377 -7.39 16.02 3.59
N TRP A 378 -7.78 14.76 3.61
CA TRP A 378 -7.71 13.93 4.83
C TRP A 378 -6.28 13.74 5.35
N ASN A 379 -5.29 13.62 4.46
CA ASN A 379 -3.88 13.56 4.84
C ASN A 379 -3.43 14.86 5.51
N SER A 380 -3.77 16.01 4.93
CA SER A 380 -3.47 17.32 5.51
C SER A 380 -4.11 17.50 6.89
N VAL A 381 -5.36 17.08 7.05
CA VAL A 381 -6.03 17.05 8.37
C VAL A 381 -5.26 16.17 9.35
N GLY A 382 -4.84 14.96 8.94
CA GLY A 382 -4.03 14.07 9.77
C GLY A 382 -2.71 14.68 10.23
N MET A 383 -2.01 15.40 9.35
CA MET A 383 -0.77 16.10 9.69
C MET A 383 -0.99 17.25 10.69
N VAL A 384 -2.08 18.02 10.54
CA VAL A 384 -2.44 19.08 11.50
C VAL A 384 -2.79 18.48 12.86
N VAL A 385 -3.56 17.38 12.88
CA VAL A 385 -3.89 16.65 14.11
C VAL A 385 -2.62 16.15 14.80
N ALA A 386 -1.64 15.63 14.06
CA ALA A 386 -0.35 15.22 14.62
C ALA A 386 0.37 16.40 15.31
N ALA A 387 0.48 17.55 14.63
CA ALA A 387 1.14 18.73 15.18
C ALA A 387 0.45 19.26 16.45
N VAL A 388 -0.88 19.36 16.44
CA VAL A 388 -1.67 19.79 17.61
C VAL A 388 -1.51 18.80 18.76
N THR A 389 -1.55 17.50 18.48
CA THR A 389 -1.39 16.45 19.50
C THR A 389 -0.01 16.54 20.17
N LEU A 390 1.05 16.69 19.39
CA LEU A 390 2.40 16.87 19.91
C LEU A 390 2.52 18.13 20.77
N MET A 391 1.96 19.26 20.33
CA MET A 391 1.94 20.51 21.10
C MET A 391 1.26 20.32 22.47
N VAL A 392 0.12 19.62 22.50
CA VAL A 392 -0.59 19.28 23.74
C VAL A 392 0.27 18.38 24.63
N LEU A 393 0.87 17.31 24.10
CA LEU A 393 1.74 16.42 24.88
C LEU A 393 2.96 17.14 25.47
N HIS A 394 3.57 18.05 24.71
CA HIS A 394 4.67 18.89 25.21
C HIS A 394 4.22 19.83 26.32
N SER A 395 2.99 20.37 26.26
CA SER A 395 2.45 21.23 27.34
C SER A 395 2.29 20.48 28.67
N PHE A 396 2.06 19.16 28.62
CA PHE A 396 2.04 18.27 29.78
C PHE A 396 3.44 17.79 30.21
N LYS A 397 4.51 18.28 29.58
CA LYS A 397 5.91 17.89 29.84
C LYS A 397 6.15 16.38 29.71
N ILE A 398 5.40 15.71 28.83
CA ILE A 398 5.65 14.31 28.49
C ILE A 398 7.02 14.21 27.82
N SER A 399 7.89 13.32 28.30
CA SER A 399 9.25 13.20 27.76
C SER A 399 9.27 12.55 26.37
N LEU A 400 10.30 12.86 25.57
CA LEU A 400 10.43 12.36 24.20
C LEU A 400 10.31 10.82 24.07
N PRO A 401 10.94 9.99 24.93
CA PRO A 401 10.72 8.54 24.89
C PRO A 401 9.23 8.18 25.05
N HIS A 402 8.53 8.76 26.02
CA HIS A 402 7.10 8.45 26.22
C HIS A 402 6.24 8.88 25.03
N ILE A 403 6.59 9.96 24.33
CA ILE A 403 5.91 10.33 23.07
C ILE A 403 6.11 9.23 22.00
N VAL A 404 7.32 8.69 21.85
CA VAL A 404 7.60 7.54 20.95
C VAL A 404 6.71 6.34 21.33
N GLY A 405 6.64 6.01 22.62
CA GLY A 405 5.78 4.94 23.13
C GLY A 405 4.28 5.16 22.85
N LEU A 406 3.79 6.39 23.06
CA LEU A 406 2.40 6.76 22.76
C LEU A 406 2.07 6.63 21.27
N ILE A 407 2.97 7.08 20.38
CA ILE A 407 2.81 6.90 18.93
C ILE A 407 2.75 5.41 18.58
N ALA A 408 3.61 4.58 19.19
CA ALA A 408 3.65 3.14 18.95
C ALA A 408 2.35 2.43 19.38
N LEU A 409 1.83 2.77 20.55
CA LEU A 409 0.57 2.25 21.08
C LEU A 409 -0.63 2.71 20.24
N ALA A 410 -0.69 3.99 19.88
CA ALA A 410 -1.74 4.51 19.00
C ALA A 410 -1.75 3.77 17.66
N ASN A 411 -0.57 3.53 17.07
CA ASN A 411 -0.44 2.78 15.83
C ASN A 411 -0.84 1.30 15.98
N LEU A 412 -0.60 0.70 17.15
CA LEU A 412 -0.99 -0.69 17.42
C LEU A 412 -2.51 -0.82 17.55
N LEU A 413 -3.16 0.15 18.20
CA LEU A 413 -4.62 0.24 18.25
C LEU A 413 -5.21 0.45 16.86
N PHE A 414 -4.58 1.28 16.03
CA PHE A 414 -5.01 1.46 14.66
C PHE A 414 -4.77 0.22 13.78
N ALA A 415 -3.72 -0.57 14.05
CA ALA A 415 -3.51 -1.85 13.39
C ALA A 415 -4.70 -2.81 13.60
N TYR A 416 -5.37 -2.76 14.76
CA TYR A 416 -6.61 -3.50 14.98
C TYR A 416 -7.77 -2.99 14.10
N VAL A 417 -7.90 -1.67 13.92
CA VAL A 417 -8.89 -1.10 12.98
C VAL A 417 -8.64 -1.59 11.56
N LEU A 418 -7.38 -1.59 11.12
CA LEU A 418 -6.99 -2.09 9.79
C LEU A 418 -7.22 -3.60 9.65
N TYR A 419 -6.95 -4.38 10.70
CA TYR A 419 -7.31 -5.79 10.72
C TYR A 419 -8.80 -5.98 10.47
N ARG A 420 -9.67 -5.17 11.08
CA ARG A 420 -11.13 -5.21 10.86
C ARG A 420 -11.51 -4.77 9.44
N PHE A 421 -10.75 -3.87 8.82
CA PHE A 421 -11.01 -3.41 7.46
C PHE A 421 -10.65 -4.44 6.39
N TYR A 422 -9.54 -5.15 6.59
CA TYR A 422 -8.89 -6.02 5.61
C TYR A 422 -8.71 -7.47 6.12
N THR A 423 -9.64 -7.96 6.97
CA THR A 423 -9.50 -9.28 7.62
C THR A 423 -9.30 -10.39 6.59
N GLU A 424 -10.12 -10.40 5.55
CA GLU A 424 -10.13 -11.47 4.54
C GLU A 424 -8.90 -11.40 3.64
N GLU A 425 -8.53 -10.19 3.23
CA GLU A 425 -7.32 -9.94 2.44
C GLU A 425 -6.07 -10.31 3.23
N MET A 426 -6.02 -10.02 4.54
CA MET A 426 -4.89 -10.37 5.40
C MET A 426 -4.73 -11.88 5.51
N TRP A 427 -5.81 -12.63 5.76
CA TRP A 427 -5.74 -14.09 5.84
C TRP A 427 -5.37 -14.71 4.49
N ARG A 428 -5.87 -14.15 3.37
CA ARG A 428 -5.44 -14.56 2.03
C ARG A 428 -3.95 -14.29 1.80
N PHE A 429 -3.44 -13.14 2.24
CA PHE A 429 -2.03 -12.80 2.14
C PHE A 429 -1.15 -13.74 2.98
N ILE A 430 -1.55 -14.05 4.21
CA ILE A 430 -0.88 -15.02 5.08
C ILE A 430 -0.89 -16.40 4.42
N ALA A 431 -2.04 -16.85 3.89
CA ALA A 431 -2.16 -18.11 3.18
C ALA A 431 -1.20 -18.16 1.97
N MET A 432 -1.15 -17.10 1.17
CA MET A 432 -0.21 -17.00 0.05
C MET A 432 1.25 -17.12 0.52
N GLY A 433 1.62 -16.44 1.60
CA GLY A 433 2.97 -16.51 2.18
C GLY A 433 3.32 -17.92 2.67
N LEU A 434 2.42 -18.54 3.43
CA LEU A 434 2.58 -19.90 3.95
C LEU A 434 2.67 -20.92 2.81
N THR A 435 1.78 -20.85 1.82
CA THR A 435 1.82 -21.75 0.66
C THR A 435 3.13 -21.65 -0.09
N LYS A 436 3.62 -20.42 -0.36
CA LYS A 436 4.92 -20.21 -1.04
C LYS A 436 6.10 -20.68 -0.18
N LEU A 437 6.01 -20.59 1.14
CA LEU A 437 7.06 -21.08 2.05
C LEU A 437 7.10 -22.61 2.09
N MET A 438 5.95 -23.26 2.12
CA MET A 438 5.83 -24.70 2.33
C MET A 438 5.88 -25.52 1.03
N TYR A 439 5.46 -24.93 -0.09
CA TYR A 439 5.29 -25.63 -1.37
C TYR A 439 5.89 -24.82 -2.54
N ASN A 440 6.22 -25.54 -3.61
CA ASN A 440 6.53 -24.95 -4.91
C ASN A 440 5.27 -24.96 -5.79
N LEU A 441 4.53 -23.85 -5.77
CA LEU A 441 3.25 -23.76 -6.48
C LEU A 441 3.47 -23.42 -7.96
N LYS A 442 3.01 -24.28 -8.86
CA LYS A 442 2.93 -24.03 -10.30
C LYS A 442 1.47 -23.77 -10.67
N VAL A 443 1.19 -22.69 -11.39
CA VAL A 443 -0.17 -22.27 -11.73
C VAL A 443 -0.29 -22.15 -13.24
N GLU A 444 -1.26 -22.84 -13.82
CA GLU A 444 -1.65 -22.73 -15.22
C GLU A 444 -3.02 -22.04 -15.29
N GLY A 445 -3.16 -21.04 -16.15
CA GLY A 445 -4.44 -20.34 -16.35
C GLY A 445 -4.79 -19.29 -15.29
N GLU A 446 -3.80 -18.70 -14.60
CA GLU A 446 -4.01 -17.74 -13.50
C GLU A 446 -4.97 -16.58 -13.83
N ASN A 447 -4.97 -16.12 -15.08
CA ASN A 447 -5.80 -15.00 -15.56
C ASN A 447 -7.28 -15.36 -15.76
N ILE A 448 -7.68 -16.62 -15.60
CA ILE A 448 -9.06 -17.07 -15.82
C ILE A 448 -9.97 -16.67 -14.65
N ILE A 449 -9.43 -16.56 -13.43
CA ILE A 449 -10.22 -16.20 -12.24
C ILE A 449 -10.59 -14.71 -12.32
N PRO A 450 -11.89 -14.35 -12.38
CA PRO A 450 -12.29 -12.96 -12.58
C PRO A 450 -12.07 -12.12 -11.31
N THR A 451 -11.70 -10.86 -11.52
CA THR A 451 -11.50 -9.86 -10.45
C THR A 451 -12.80 -9.30 -9.88
N LYS A 452 -13.94 -9.51 -10.55
CA LYS A 452 -15.29 -9.04 -10.17
C LYS A 452 -16.36 -10.06 -10.57
N GLY A 453 -17.56 -9.92 -10.00
CA GLY A 453 -18.75 -10.72 -10.34
C GLY A 453 -18.86 -12.06 -9.62
N PRO A 454 -20.04 -12.70 -9.62
CA PRO A 454 -20.23 -14.02 -9.01
C PRO A 454 -19.50 -15.11 -9.79
N VAL A 455 -18.84 -16.03 -9.08
CA VAL A 455 -18.26 -17.23 -9.70
C VAL A 455 -18.13 -18.36 -8.69
N ILE A 456 -18.35 -19.59 -9.12
CA ILE A 456 -18.15 -20.80 -8.33
C ILE A 456 -16.83 -21.44 -8.75
N ILE A 457 -15.90 -21.60 -7.82
CA ILE A 457 -14.69 -22.40 -8.02
C ILE A 457 -14.95 -23.81 -7.50
N ALA A 458 -14.80 -24.80 -8.37
CA ALA A 458 -14.96 -26.21 -8.03
C ALA A 458 -13.67 -26.97 -8.26
N SER A 459 -13.23 -27.73 -7.26
CA SER A 459 -11.94 -28.44 -7.30
C SER A 459 -12.05 -29.87 -6.75
N ASN A 460 -11.08 -30.71 -7.12
CA ASN A 460 -10.83 -31.97 -6.43
C ASN A 460 -10.27 -31.75 -5.01
N HIS A 461 -10.44 -32.73 -4.12
CA HIS A 461 -10.10 -32.64 -2.70
C HIS A 461 -9.15 -33.75 -2.22
N VAL A 462 -7.86 -33.42 -2.19
CA VAL A 462 -6.74 -34.30 -1.87
C VAL A 462 -6.23 -34.15 -0.43
N THR A 463 -6.15 -32.93 0.09
CA THR A 463 -5.50 -32.60 1.37
C THR A 463 -6.36 -31.67 2.24
N PHE A 464 -6.07 -31.62 3.54
CA PHE A 464 -6.75 -30.71 4.47
C PHE A 464 -6.52 -29.21 4.17
N VAL A 465 -5.59 -28.88 3.26
CA VAL A 465 -5.18 -27.51 2.94
C VAL A 465 -5.38 -27.12 1.49
N ASP A 466 -6.11 -27.91 0.70
CA ASP A 466 -6.36 -27.61 -0.72
C ASP A 466 -6.94 -26.21 -0.93
N TRP A 467 -7.82 -25.79 -0.02
CA TRP A 467 -8.40 -24.45 -0.01
C TRP A 467 -7.35 -23.35 0.15
N LEU A 468 -6.25 -23.57 0.91
CA LEU A 468 -5.14 -22.61 1.02
C LEU A 468 -4.43 -22.39 -0.33
N PHE A 469 -4.25 -23.45 -1.13
CA PHE A 469 -3.62 -23.33 -2.45
C PHE A 469 -4.44 -22.44 -3.39
N ILE A 470 -5.75 -22.65 -3.42
CA ILE A 470 -6.65 -21.87 -4.28
C ILE A 470 -6.77 -20.43 -3.75
N MET A 471 -6.83 -20.22 -2.43
CA MET A 471 -6.80 -18.87 -1.86
C MET A 471 -5.52 -18.11 -2.20
N ALA A 472 -4.36 -18.78 -2.20
CA ALA A 472 -3.08 -18.17 -2.52
C ALA A 472 -3.01 -17.61 -3.96
N ILE A 473 -3.78 -18.17 -4.89
CA ILE A 473 -3.78 -17.76 -6.30
C ILE A 473 -5.01 -16.92 -6.69
N SER A 474 -6.01 -16.79 -5.82
CA SER A 474 -7.21 -16.01 -6.13
C SER A 474 -6.95 -14.50 -6.05
N PRO A 475 -7.44 -13.69 -7.02
CA PRO A 475 -7.26 -12.23 -7.02
C PRO A 475 -8.12 -11.50 -5.98
N ARG A 476 -9.06 -12.19 -5.34
CA ARG A 476 -9.97 -11.66 -4.31
C ARG A 476 -10.35 -12.76 -3.29
N PRO A 477 -10.82 -12.42 -2.09
CA PRO A 477 -11.26 -13.41 -1.09
C PRO A 477 -12.34 -14.38 -1.62
N LEU A 478 -12.36 -15.60 -1.08
CA LEU A 478 -13.35 -16.63 -1.41
C LEU A 478 -14.16 -17.02 -0.16
N ARG A 479 -15.39 -17.47 -0.38
CA ARG A 479 -16.25 -18.13 0.62
C ARG A 479 -16.07 -19.63 0.48
N TRP A 480 -15.35 -20.24 1.40
CA TRP A 480 -15.17 -21.70 1.40
C TRP A 480 -16.28 -22.39 2.17
N VAL A 481 -16.83 -23.45 1.58
CA VAL A 481 -17.70 -24.37 2.29
C VAL A 481 -16.85 -25.39 3.04
N ILE A 482 -17.18 -25.59 4.31
CA ILE A 482 -16.46 -26.50 5.23
C ILE A 482 -17.47 -27.31 6.02
N ASP A 483 -17.13 -28.56 6.34
CA ASP A 483 -17.97 -29.37 7.22
C ASP A 483 -18.14 -28.69 8.60
N HIS A 484 -19.38 -28.68 9.10
CA HIS A 484 -19.74 -28.07 10.37
C HIS A 484 -18.96 -28.65 11.58
N ILE A 485 -18.51 -29.90 11.54
CA ILE A 485 -17.69 -30.51 12.59
C ILE A 485 -16.33 -29.82 12.65
N TYR A 486 -15.65 -29.70 11.49
CA TYR A 486 -14.35 -29.02 11.40
C TYR A 486 -14.48 -27.53 11.71
N TYR A 487 -15.57 -26.89 11.26
CA TYR A 487 -15.84 -25.48 11.56
C TYR A 487 -15.92 -25.19 13.08
N ASN A 488 -16.39 -26.16 13.86
CA ASN A 488 -16.61 -26.01 15.30
C ASN A 488 -15.45 -26.49 16.17
N ILE A 489 -14.29 -26.81 15.60
CA ILE A 489 -13.09 -27.16 16.38
C ILE A 489 -12.71 -25.98 17.32
N PRO A 490 -12.55 -26.24 18.64
CA PRO A 490 -12.13 -25.20 19.59
C PRO A 490 -10.83 -24.51 19.16
N GLY A 491 -10.76 -23.19 19.32
CA GLY A 491 -9.63 -22.37 18.88
C GLY A 491 -9.69 -21.96 17.39
N LEU A 492 -10.06 -22.86 16.48
CA LEU A 492 -10.15 -22.55 15.04
C LEU A 492 -11.46 -21.87 14.64
N LYS A 493 -12.54 -22.07 15.40
CA LYS A 493 -13.85 -21.47 15.12
C LYS A 493 -13.82 -19.95 14.96
N ILE A 494 -13.03 -19.24 15.76
CA ILE A 494 -12.89 -17.78 15.67
C ILE A 494 -12.22 -17.40 14.35
N LEU A 495 -11.12 -18.09 14.00
CA LEU A 495 -10.42 -17.90 12.74
C LEU A 495 -11.35 -18.15 11.55
N PHE A 496 -12.10 -19.26 11.56
CA PHE A 496 -13.01 -19.60 10.47
C PHE A 496 -14.18 -18.63 10.33
N LYS A 497 -14.68 -18.09 11.45
CA LYS A 497 -15.67 -17.01 11.44
C LYS A 497 -15.11 -15.73 10.81
N HIS A 498 -13.87 -15.36 11.13
CA HIS A 498 -13.21 -14.19 10.54
C HIS A 498 -12.91 -14.35 9.05
N ALA A 499 -12.57 -15.56 8.62
CA ALA A 499 -12.38 -15.91 7.21
C ALA A 499 -13.71 -16.16 6.45
N LYS A 500 -14.86 -15.98 7.12
CA LYS A 500 -16.21 -16.13 6.54
C LYS A 500 -16.43 -17.48 5.83
N LEU A 501 -15.93 -18.57 6.43
CA LEU A 501 -16.25 -19.91 5.94
C LEU A 501 -17.72 -20.23 6.20
N ILE A 502 -18.32 -21.00 5.28
CA ILE A 502 -19.72 -21.40 5.33
C ILE A 502 -19.79 -22.84 5.85
N PRO A 503 -20.24 -23.08 7.10
CA PRO A 503 -20.40 -24.42 7.61
C PRO A 503 -21.55 -25.13 6.88
N VAL A 504 -21.34 -26.39 6.48
CA VAL A 504 -22.36 -27.26 5.88
C VAL A 504 -22.46 -28.57 6.65
N ALA A 505 -23.65 -29.15 6.68
CA ALA A 505 -23.93 -30.48 7.19
C ALA A 505 -24.73 -31.25 6.14
N THR A 506 -24.72 -32.58 6.18
CA THR A 506 -25.64 -33.36 5.35
C THR A 506 -27.08 -33.22 5.85
N LYS A 507 -28.07 -33.47 4.99
CA LYS A 507 -29.49 -33.42 5.37
C LYS A 507 -29.83 -34.39 6.53
N LYS A 508 -29.08 -35.50 6.64
CA LYS A 508 -29.25 -36.49 7.71
C LYS A 508 -28.69 -36.00 9.05
N GLU A 509 -27.60 -35.24 9.03
CA GLU A 509 -26.95 -34.75 10.25
C GLU A 509 -27.67 -33.53 10.81
N ASN A 510 -27.92 -32.52 9.97
CA ASN A 510 -28.60 -31.31 10.40
C ASN A 510 -29.25 -30.57 9.21
N PRO A 511 -30.57 -30.66 9.02
CA PRO A 511 -31.25 -30.02 7.90
C PRO A 511 -31.24 -28.49 7.98
N GLU A 512 -31.27 -27.91 9.18
CA GLU A 512 -31.26 -26.46 9.38
C GLU A 512 -29.92 -25.83 8.98
N ILE A 513 -28.81 -26.47 9.35
CA ILE A 513 -27.46 -26.03 8.94
C ILE A 513 -27.32 -26.10 7.42
N LEU A 514 -27.84 -27.16 6.79
CA LEU A 514 -27.82 -27.30 5.34
C LEU A 514 -28.64 -26.21 4.64
N GLU A 515 -29.83 -25.88 5.14
CA GLU A 515 -30.65 -24.82 4.57
C GLU A 515 -29.97 -23.45 4.71
N LYS A 516 -29.44 -23.16 5.91
CA LYS A 516 -28.69 -21.93 6.18
C LYS A 516 -27.44 -21.80 5.31
N SER A 517 -26.73 -22.90 5.05
CA SER A 517 -25.53 -22.88 4.23
C SER A 517 -25.88 -22.51 2.78
N PHE A 518 -26.92 -23.10 2.19
CA PHE A 518 -27.41 -22.71 0.86
C PHE A 518 -27.81 -21.24 0.79
N LYS A 519 -28.58 -20.75 1.77
CA LYS A 519 -28.93 -19.33 1.83
C LYS A 519 -27.69 -18.43 1.84
N THR A 520 -26.70 -18.76 2.67
CA THR A 520 -25.44 -18.00 2.77
C THR A 520 -24.63 -18.07 1.46
N MET A 521 -24.64 -19.23 0.78
CA MET A 521 -23.98 -19.40 -0.53
C MET A 521 -24.63 -18.55 -1.62
N PHE A 522 -25.96 -18.46 -1.63
CA PHE A 522 -26.70 -17.62 -2.58
C PHE A 522 -26.43 -16.14 -2.30
N GLU A 523 -26.55 -15.70 -1.05
CA GLU A 523 -26.23 -14.32 -0.66
C GLU A 523 -24.79 -13.93 -1.02
N ALA A 524 -23.82 -14.84 -0.86
CA ALA A 524 -22.44 -14.58 -1.27
C ALA A 524 -22.33 -14.34 -2.79
N LEU A 525 -22.97 -15.18 -3.59
CA LEU A 525 -22.97 -15.03 -5.05
C LEU A 525 -23.76 -13.80 -5.50
N ASP A 526 -24.89 -13.48 -4.87
CA ASP A 526 -25.66 -12.25 -5.16
C ASP A 526 -24.84 -10.98 -4.85
N ASN A 527 -23.96 -11.03 -3.84
CA ASN A 527 -23.00 -9.97 -3.54
C ASN A 527 -21.80 -9.94 -4.51
N GLY A 528 -21.79 -10.81 -5.53
CA GLY A 528 -20.74 -10.93 -6.53
C GLY A 528 -19.45 -11.52 -5.96
N GLU A 529 -19.50 -12.35 -4.93
CA GLU A 529 -18.33 -13.00 -4.32
C GLU A 529 -17.92 -14.30 -5.04
N ILE A 530 -16.77 -14.86 -4.67
CA ILE A 530 -16.34 -16.19 -5.14
C ILE A 530 -16.79 -17.25 -4.13
N LEU A 531 -17.49 -18.28 -4.60
CA LEU A 531 -17.81 -19.45 -3.78
C LEU A 531 -16.84 -20.60 -4.11
N GLY A 532 -16.12 -21.11 -3.12
CA GLY A 532 -15.22 -22.26 -3.25
C GLY A 532 -15.86 -23.55 -2.75
N LEU A 533 -15.87 -24.58 -3.58
CA LEU A 533 -16.48 -25.89 -3.30
C LEU A 533 -15.54 -27.05 -3.66
N PHE A 534 -15.63 -28.10 -2.86
CA PHE A 534 -15.10 -29.43 -3.19
C PHE A 534 -16.29 -30.38 -3.41
N PRO A 535 -16.75 -30.57 -4.66
CA PRO A 535 -17.98 -31.31 -4.93
C PRO A 535 -17.94 -32.79 -4.52
N GLU A 536 -16.75 -33.35 -4.25
CA GLU A 536 -16.56 -34.70 -3.69
C GLU A 536 -17.16 -34.86 -2.28
N GLY A 537 -17.28 -33.76 -1.52
CA GLY A 537 -17.81 -33.71 -0.14
C GLY A 537 -16.87 -34.27 0.94
N PHE A 538 -15.89 -35.09 0.56
CA PHE A 538 -14.93 -35.70 1.47
C PHE A 538 -13.55 -35.73 0.82
N LEU A 539 -12.50 -35.65 1.65
CA LEU A 539 -11.12 -35.86 1.19
C LEU A 539 -10.93 -37.28 0.63
N THR A 540 -10.06 -37.40 -0.36
CA THR A 540 -9.60 -38.69 -0.86
C THR A 540 -8.79 -39.46 0.18
N ARG A 541 -8.88 -40.80 0.12
CA ARG A 541 -8.15 -41.74 1.00
C ARG A 541 -7.13 -42.60 0.25
N ASP A 542 -7.17 -42.59 -1.07
CA ASP A 542 -6.32 -43.40 -1.95
C ASP A 542 -5.66 -42.56 -3.07
N GLY A 543 -5.79 -41.24 -3.03
CA GLY A 543 -5.26 -40.32 -4.03
C GLY A 543 -6.08 -40.26 -5.32
N LYS A 544 -7.22 -40.97 -5.41
CA LYS A 544 -8.10 -40.95 -6.58
C LYS A 544 -9.22 -39.92 -6.42
N LEU A 545 -9.70 -39.41 -7.56
CA LEU A 545 -10.86 -38.52 -7.61
C LEU A 545 -12.14 -39.28 -7.22
N ARG A 546 -12.93 -38.72 -6.30
CA ARG A 546 -14.25 -39.28 -5.94
C ARG A 546 -15.36 -38.69 -6.82
N LYS A 547 -16.53 -39.33 -6.78
CA LYS A 547 -17.74 -38.87 -7.47
C LYS A 547 -18.24 -37.54 -6.90
N PHE A 548 -18.64 -36.64 -7.80
CA PHE A 548 -19.16 -35.33 -7.46
C PHE A 548 -20.63 -35.41 -7.04
N GLN A 549 -20.99 -34.61 -6.06
CA GLN A 549 -22.36 -34.52 -5.56
C GLN A 549 -23.18 -33.48 -6.35
N PRO A 550 -24.50 -33.70 -6.54
CA PRO A 550 -25.35 -32.81 -7.34
C PRO A 550 -25.62 -31.45 -6.67
N GLY A 551 -25.18 -31.23 -5.43
CA GLY A 551 -25.43 -30.00 -4.69
C GLY A 551 -24.96 -28.72 -5.41
N ILE A 552 -23.86 -28.80 -6.17
CA ILE A 552 -23.36 -27.69 -7.00
C ILE A 552 -24.35 -27.28 -8.09
N LYS A 553 -25.07 -28.24 -8.69
CA LYS A 553 -26.08 -27.96 -9.72
C LYS A 553 -27.18 -27.05 -9.17
N LYS A 554 -27.66 -27.33 -7.94
CA LYS A 554 -28.68 -26.50 -7.27
C LYS A 554 -28.21 -25.04 -7.10
N ILE A 555 -26.92 -24.83 -6.85
CA ILE A 555 -26.36 -23.49 -6.69
C ILE A 555 -26.32 -22.78 -8.03
N VAL A 556 -25.79 -23.43 -9.07
CA VAL A 556 -25.73 -22.87 -10.43
C VAL A 556 -27.11 -22.54 -10.96
N ASP A 557 -28.08 -23.46 -10.83
CA ASP A 557 -29.46 -23.26 -11.28
C ASP A 557 -30.10 -22.01 -10.63
N GLN A 558 -29.80 -21.76 -9.35
CA GLN A 558 -30.41 -20.66 -8.59
C GLN A 558 -29.72 -19.31 -8.82
N THR A 559 -28.40 -19.29 -8.93
CA THR A 559 -27.62 -18.03 -8.96
C THR A 559 -27.13 -17.66 -10.36
N GLN A 560 -27.24 -18.57 -11.33
CA GLN A 560 -26.72 -18.40 -12.69
C GLN A 560 -25.23 -18.03 -12.74
N ALA A 561 -24.48 -18.44 -11.71
CA ALA A 561 -23.05 -18.15 -11.61
C ALA A 561 -22.24 -19.12 -12.47
N GLU A 562 -21.24 -18.61 -13.19
CA GLU A 562 -20.30 -19.43 -13.95
C GLU A 562 -19.48 -20.34 -13.00
N VAL A 563 -19.10 -21.52 -13.49
CA VAL A 563 -18.25 -22.45 -12.73
C VAL A 563 -16.85 -22.50 -13.33
N ILE A 564 -15.82 -22.31 -12.51
CA ILE A 564 -14.41 -22.45 -12.88
C ILE A 564 -13.87 -23.74 -12.25
N PRO A 565 -13.57 -24.77 -13.06
CA PRO A 565 -12.89 -25.95 -12.57
C PRO A 565 -11.42 -25.64 -12.27
N ILE A 566 -10.93 -26.06 -11.11
CA ILE A 566 -9.51 -26.03 -10.77
C ILE A 566 -9.07 -27.45 -10.44
N VAL A 567 -7.96 -27.89 -11.02
CA VAL A 567 -7.37 -29.19 -10.75
C VAL A 567 -6.13 -29.01 -9.89
N ILE A 568 -6.12 -29.67 -8.73
CA ILE A 568 -4.99 -29.74 -7.81
C ILE A 568 -4.26 -31.05 -8.08
N SER A 569 -2.95 -30.98 -8.32
CA SER A 569 -2.10 -32.15 -8.56
C SER A 569 -0.76 -32.06 -7.84
N GLY A 570 -0.18 -33.22 -7.55
CA GLY A 570 1.03 -33.39 -6.75
C GLY A 570 0.81 -33.30 -5.24
N ALA A 571 -0.43 -33.28 -4.74
CA ALA A 571 -0.74 -33.03 -3.33
C ALA A 571 -0.83 -34.31 -2.47
N TRP A 572 -1.14 -35.45 -3.08
CA TRP A 572 -1.19 -36.76 -2.42
C TRP A 572 0.17 -37.15 -1.82
N GLY A 573 0.22 -37.78 -0.63
CA GLY A 573 1.48 -38.01 0.10
C GLY A 573 2.17 -36.78 0.70
N SER A 574 1.58 -35.57 0.58
CA SER A 574 2.05 -34.43 1.37
C SER A 574 1.66 -34.59 2.84
N PHE A 575 2.30 -33.85 3.74
CA PHE A 575 2.07 -33.96 5.19
C PHE A 575 0.63 -33.65 5.65
N PHE A 576 -0.22 -33.07 4.79
CA PHE A 576 -1.65 -32.83 5.02
C PHE A 576 -2.57 -33.79 4.23
N SER A 577 -2.02 -34.79 3.54
CA SER A 577 -2.80 -35.88 2.95
C SER A 577 -2.92 -37.06 3.93
N HIS A 578 -3.83 -37.99 3.64
CA HIS A 578 -3.99 -39.22 4.44
C HIS A 578 -2.81 -40.21 4.31
N GLU A 579 -2.00 -40.11 3.26
CA GLU A 579 -0.81 -40.96 3.04
C GLU A 579 0.47 -40.36 3.62
N GLY A 580 0.49 -39.04 3.86
CA GLY A 580 1.69 -38.35 4.28
C GLY A 580 2.19 -38.73 5.68
N PRO A 581 3.42 -38.30 6.04
CA PRO A 581 4.07 -38.57 7.33
C PRO A 581 3.37 -37.96 8.56
N GLY A 582 2.27 -37.22 8.36
CA GLY A 582 1.54 -36.47 9.36
C GLY A 582 1.96 -35.00 9.47
N VAL A 583 1.13 -34.21 10.15
CA VAL A 583 1.24 -32.74 10.23
C VAL A 583 2.63 -32.31 10.73
N PHE A 584 3.33 -31.50 9.93
CA PHE A 584 4.71 -30.99 10.14
C PHE A 584 5.83 -32.04 10.26
N LYS A 585 5.54 -33.34 10.17
CA LYS A 585 6.59 -34.37 10.08
C LYS A 585 7.15 -34.42 8.66
N GLY A 586 8.46 -34.32 8.51
CA GLY A 586 9.11 -34.36 7.18
C GLY A 586 9.00 -33.05 6.36
N LEU A 587 8.62 -31.92 6.97
CA LEU A 587 8.68 -30.61 6.30
C LEU A 587 10.14 -30.23 6.03
N ASN A 588 10.53 -30.22 4.77
CA ASN A 588 11.84 -29.72 4.34
C ASN A 588 11.67 -28.44 3.51
N ILE A 589 11.86 -27.28 4.15
CA ILE A 589 11.77 -25.96 3.49
C ILE A 589 12.77 -25.79 2.33
N PHE A 590 13.85 -26.57 2.31
CA PHE A 590 14.84 -26.58 1.23
C PHE A 590 14.48 -27.52 0.08
N ARG A 591 13.62 -28.52 0.31
CA ARG A 591 13.07 -29.43 -0.71
C ARG A 591 11.54 -29.41 -0.68
N ARG A 592 10.99 -28.31 -1.20
CA ARG A 592 9.53 -28.09 -1.27
C ARG A 592 8.89 -28.99 -2.32
N ARG A 593 7.78 -29.62 -1.94
CA ARG A 593 6.96 -30.41 -2.86
C ARG A 593 6.31 -29.50 -3.90
N THR A 594 6.29 -29.94 -5.16
CA THR A 594 5.63 -29.19 -6.23
C THR A 594 4.15 -29.51 -6.26
N ILE A 595 3.32 -28.47 -6.20
CA ILE A 595 1.86 -28.55 -6.35
C ILE A 595 1.50 -27.82 -7.65
N THR A 596 0.79 -28.48 -8.54
CA THR A 596 0.31 -27.89 -9.79
C THR A 596 -1.18 -27.57 -9.66
N LEU A 597 -1.53 -26.32 -9.90
CA LEU A 597 -2.91 -25.85 -10.02
C LEU A 597 -3.20 -25.55 -11.48
N LYS A 598 -4.11 -26.31 -12.09
CA LYS A 598 -4.55 -26.07 -13.46
C LYS A 598 -5.96 -25.51 -13.46
N ILE A 599 -6.09 -24.23 -13.81
CA ILE A 599 -7.38 -23.55 -13.94
C ILE A 599 -7.90 -23.82 -15.35
N LEU A 600 -9.08 -24.43 -15.43
CA LEU A 600 -9.73 -24.76 -16.70
C LEU A 600 -10.66 -23.62 -17.16
N PRO A 601 -11.02 -23.57 -18.46
CA PRO A 601 -11.99 -22.60 -18.96
C PRO A 601 -13.30 -22.61 -18.18
N LYS A 602 -13.93 -21.44 -18.11
CA LYS A 602 -15.21 -21.27 -17.43
C LYS A 602 -16.29 -22.11 -18.08
N MET A 603 -17.14 -22.73 -17.26
CA MET A 603 -18.36 -23.39 -17.68
C MET A 603 -19.53 -22.42 -17.48
N PRO A 604 -20.32 -22.12 -18.54
CA PRO A 604 -21.48 -21.27 -18.43
C PRO A 604 -22.56 -21.92 -17.54
N ALA A 605 -23.40 -21.10 -16.92
CA ALA A 605 -24.54 -21.59 -16.15
C ALA A 605 -25.57 -22.27 -17.05
N ASP A 606 -25.78 -21.73 -18.26
CA ASP A 606 -26.63 -22.30 -19.28
C ASP A 606 -26.12 -23.68 -19.69
N ASN A 607 -26.93 -24.72 -19.44
CA ASN A 607 -26.60 -26.13 -19.67
C ASN A 607 -25.49 -26.71 -18.77
N PHE A 608 -25.28 -26.14 -17.58
CA PHE A 608 -24.31 -26.70 -16.63
C PHE A 608 -24.66 -28.14 -16.21
N CYS A 609 -23.71 -29.06 -16.42
CA CYS A 609 -23.79 -30.45 -15.98
C CYS A 609 -22.63 -30.79 -15.04
N PHE A 610 -22.94 -31.17 -13.79
CA PHE A 610 -21.91 -31.50 -12.80
C PHE A 610 -21.09 -32.76 -13.16
N LYS A 611 -21.61 -33.65 -14.01
CA LYS A 611 -20.86 -34.81 -14.52
C LYS A 611 -19.82 -34.40 -15.56
N ASP A 612 -20.10 -33.37 -16.36
CA ASP A 612 -19.12 -32.84 -17.31
C ASP A 612 -17.98 -32.14 -16.57
N LEU A 613 -18.31 -31.42 -15.48
CA LEU A 613 -17.33 -30.88 -14.55
C LEU A 613 -16.44 -31.98 -13.95
N GLU A 614 -17.04 -33.08 -13.45
CA GLU A 614 -16.30 -34.25 -12.94
C GLU A 614 -15.36 -34.81 -14.01
N GLY A 615 -15.85 -35.00 -15.24
CA GLY A 615 -15.06 -35.50 -16.36
C GLY A 615 -13.91 -34.59 -16.76
N GLN A 616 -14.12 -33.26 -16.76
CA GLN A 616 -13.06 -32.29 -17.06
C GLN A 616 -11.94 -32.32 -16.00
N ILE A 617 -12.29 -32.40 -14.72
CA ILE A 617 -11.31 -32.50 -13.63
C ILE A 617 -10.59 -33.85 -13.71
N ALA A 618 -11.32 -34.96 -13.88
CA ALA A 618 -10.73 -36.30 -14.00
C ALA A 618 -9.71 -36.41 -15.14
N LYS A 619 -10.03 -35.86 -16.32
CA LYS A 619 -9.15 -35.89 -17.50
C LYS A 619 -7.82 -35.14 -17.28
N ASN A 620 -7.83 -34.13 -16.41
CA ASN A 620 -6.67 -33.28 -16.15
C ASN A 620 -5.94 -33.63 -14.85
N TYR A 621 -6.53 -34.46 -13.99
CA TYR A 621 -6.01 -34.80 -12.68
C TYR A 621 -4.93 -35.89 -12.77
N CYS A 622 -3.76 -35.62 -12.17
CA CYS A 622 -2.65 -36.57 -12.13
C CYS A 622 -1.85 -36.36 -10.84
N ASP A 623 -2.14 -37.15 -9.80
CA ASP A 623 -1.46 -37.03 -8.49
C ASP A 623 -0.27 -37.97 -8.31
N PHE A 624 -0.17 -38.99 -9.17
CA PHE A 624 0.99 -39.86 -9.27
C PHE A 624 1.91 -39.35 -10.38
N PRO A 625 3.25 -39.46 -10.26
CA PRO A 625 4.13 -39.16 -11.37
C PRO A 625 3.71 -40.01 -12.57
N ARG A 626 3.50 -39.40 -13.75
CA ARG A 626 3.48 -40.20 -14.98
C ARG A 626 4.80 -40.94 -15.03
N THR A 627 4.77 -42.27 -14.98
CA THR A 627 5.92 -43.07 -15.36
C THR A 627 6.28 -42.66 -16.79
N ILE A 628 7.58 -42.60 -17.08
CA ILE A 628 8.14 -42.15 -18.37
C ILE A 628 7.61 -43.00 -19.56
N GLU A 629 6.89 -44.10 -19.29
CA GLU A 629 6.36 -45.05 -20.26
C GLU A 629 5.06 -44.60 -20.96
N ASP A 630 4.28 -43.65 -20.42
CA ASP A 630 3.02 -43.21 -21.05
C ASP A 630 3.22 -42.17 -22.20
N GLY A 631 4.46 -41.90 -22.58
CA GLY A 631 4.84 -40.91 -23.60
C GLY A 631 5.10 -41.48 -25.01
N ALA A 632 4.95 -42.79 -25.22
CA ALA A 632 5.37 -43.43 -26.47
C ALA A 632 4.30 -43.52 -27.58
N ASP A 633 3.06 -43.08 -27.36
CA ASP A 633 1.96 -43.28 -28.33
C ASP A 633 1.40 -42.01 -29.00
N PHE A 634 2.12 -40.89 -28.93
CA PHE A 634 1.83 -39.71 -29.76
C PHE A 634 3.01 -39.37 -30.69
N ALA A 635 3.40 -40.35 -31.50
CA ALA A 635 4.19 -40.14 -32.71
C ALA A 635 3.94 -41.27 -33.72
N LYS A 636 2.73 -41.32 -34.28
CA LYS A 636 2.45 -41.79 -35.65
C LYS A 636 1.33 -40.98 -36.26
#